data_AF-A0A949GEX0-F1
#
_entry.id   AF-A0A949GEX0-F1
#
_cell.length_a   1.000
_cell.length_b   1.000
_cell.length_c   1.000
_cell.angle_alpha   90.00
_cell.angle_beta   90.00
_cell.angle_gamma   90.00
#
_symmetry.space_group_name_H-M   'P 1'
#
loop_
_entity.id
_entity.type
_entity.pdbx_description
1 polymer ?
#
loop_
_entity_poly.entity_id
_entity_poly.type
_entity_poly.pdbx_seq_one_letter_code
_entity_poly.pdbx_strand_id
1 'polypeptide(L)'
;MAEIETEGDWHWRNSMKPVRFFALDARVALFALLFIIHMRPWTLGLFCLVCILFWILERKGLTFDAAIRSFRTWLLGRERPGYLWIRRRRLHDYG
;
A
#
# COMPACT_ATOMS: atom_id res chain seq x y z
N MET A 1 -12.28 19.05 8.98
CA MET A 1 -13.74 18.87 8.78
C MET A 1 -13.99 17.37 8.81
N ALA A 2 -14.90 16.90 9.67
CA ALA A 2 -15.31 15.51 9.65
C ALA A 2 -16.13 15.27 8.38
N GLU A 3 -15.75 14.28 7.59
CA GLU A 3 -16.46 13.86 6.38
C GLU A 3 -17.74 13.13 6.83
N ILE A 4 -18.90 13.67 6.48
CA ILE A 4 -20.20 13.04 6.78
C ILE A 4 -20.45 12.01 5.67
N GLU A 5 -20.28 10.73 5.99
CA GLU A 5 -20.55 9.63 5.04
C GLU A 5 -22.01 9.64 4.61
N THR A 6 -22.25 9.62 3.30
CA THR A 6 -23.60 9.58 2.72
C THR A 6 -23.98 8.15 2.35
N GLU A 7 -25.27 7.88 2.11
CA GLU A 7 -25.77 6.54 1.71
C GLU A 7 -25.07 5.99 0.44
N GLY A 8 -24.56 6.87 -0.42
CA GLY A 8 -23.77 6.50 -1.61
C GLY A 8 -22.34 6.01 -1.32
N ASP A 9 -21.80 6.27 -0.12
CA ASP A 9 -20.49 5.78 0.31
C ASP A 9 -20.55 4.30 0.75
N TRP A 10 -21.73 3.78 1.06
CA TRP A 10 -21.94 2.38 1.48
C TRP A 10 -22.02 1.43 0.28
N HIS A 11 -21.15 1.63 -0.69
CA HIS A 11 -21.00 0.75 -1.83
C HIS A 11 -19.85 -0.22 -1.57
N TRP A 12 -20.03 -1.51 -1.84
CA TRP A 12 -19.00 -2.55 -1.67
C TRP A 12 -17.68 -2.22 -2.40
N ARG A 13 -17.74 -1.39 -3.44
CA ARG A 13 -16.58 -0.84 -4.16
C ARG A 13 -15.67 -0.01 -3.25
N ASN A 14 -16.19 0.66 -2.24
CA ASN A 14 -15.39 1.49 -1.35
C ASN A 14 -14.59 0.65 -0.34
N SER A 15 -14.94 -0.62 -0.14
CA SER A 15 -14.23 -1.56 0.73
C SER A 15 -12.79 -1.85 0.30
N MET A 16 -12.42 -1.54 -0.96
CA MET A 16 -11.06 -1.70 -1.48
C MET A 16 -10.19 -0.43 -1.38
N LYS A 17 -10.71 0.68 -0.86
CA LYS A 17 -9.91 1.90 -0.64
C LYS A 17 -8.86 1.61 0.46
N PRO A 18 -7.59 2.01 0.27
CA PRO A 18 -6.57 1.82 1.29
C PRO A 18 -6.88 2.65 2.53
N VAL A 19 -6.67 2.07 3.72
CA VAL A 19 -6.84 2.79 4.99
C VAL A 19 -5.71 3.80 5.16
N ARG A 20 -6.08 5.06 5.39
CA ARG A 20 -5.14 6.17 5.54
C ARG A 20 -5.10 6.64 7.00
N PHE A 21 -3.91 6.95 7.47
CA PHE A 21 -3.69 7.64 8.75
C PHE A 21 -3.20 9.05 8.44
N PHE A 22 -4.11 10.02 8.53
CA PHE A 22 -3.90 11.38 8.03
C PHE A 22 -3.51 11.40 6.54
N ALA A 23 -2.36 12.01 6.21
CA ALA A 23 -1.84 12.06 4.85
C ALA A 23 -1.07 10.80 4.44
N LEU A 24 -0.72 9.92 5.39
CA LEU A 24 0.14 8.75 5.17
C LEU A 24 -0.67 7.44 5.25
N ASP A 25 -0.06 6.35 4.81
CA ASP A 25 -0.63 5.01 4.92
C ASP A 25 -0.76 4.59 6.40
N ALA A 26 -1.85 3.88 6.75
CA ALA A 26 -2.08 3.42 8.11
C ALA A 26 -0.95 2.53 8.66
N ARG A 27 -0.19 1.85 7.80
CA ARG A 27 0.96 1.01 8.19
C ARG A 27 2.08 1.83 8.85
N VAL A 28 2.19 3.13 8.56
CA VAL A 28 3.18 4.03 9.20
C VAL A 28 2.88 4.21 10.70
N ALA A 29 1.60 4.13 11.09
CA ALA A 29 1.19 4.29 12.48
C ALA A 29 1.78 3.21 13.41
N LEU A 30 2.10 2.02 12.89
CA LEU A 30 2.79 0.98 13.66
C LEU A 30 4.17 1.42 14.13
N PHE A 31 4.90 2.18 13.31
CA PHE A 31 6.22 2.70 13.67
C PHE A 31 6.12 3.89 14.60
N ALA A 32 5.08 4.72 14.46
CA ALA A 32 4.76 5.76 15.44
C ALA A 32 4.49 5.14 16.82
N LEU A 33 3.67 4.08 16.86
CA LEU A 33 3.38 3.33 18.09
C LEU A 33 4.65 2.73 18.69
N LEU A 34 5.50 2.11 17.88
CA LEU A 34 6.79 1.56 18.33
C LEU A 34 7.68 2.64 18.95
N PHE A 35 7.75 3.84 18.35
CA PHE A 35 8.50 4.96 18.89
C PHE A 35 7.92 5.46 20.22
N ILE A 36 6.59 5.55 20.33
CA ILE A 36 5.91 5.97 21.57
C ILE A 36 6.18 4.97 22.70
N ILE A 37 6.13 3.67 22.42
CA ILE A 37 6.40 2.61 23.42
C ILE A 37 7.89 2.56 23.78
N HIS A 38 8.78 2.76 22.81
CA HIS A 38 10.23 2.65 22.99
C HIS A 38 10.94 3.89 22.46
N MET A 39 10.93 4.97 23.23
CA MET A 39 11.48 6.27 22.84
C MET A 39 13.03 6.25 22.90
N ARG A 40 13.67 5.77 21.82
CA ARG A 40 15.12 5.76 21.62
C ARG A 40 15.49 6.50 20.32
N PRO A 41 16.73 7.00 20.19
CA PRO A 41 17.16 7.68 18.96
C PRO A 41 17.02 6.81 17.71
N TRP A 42 17.26 5.49 17.84
CA TRP A 42 17.16 4.57 16.71
C TRP A 42 15.71 4.32 16.29
N THR A 43 14.74 4.27 17.22
CA THR A 43 13.32 4.10 16.87
C THR A 43 12.75 5.37 16.25
N LEU A 44 13.22 6.55 16.68
CA LEU A 44 12.94 7.80 15.99
C LEU A 44 13.49 7.79 14.56
N GLY A 45 14.75 7.37 14.39
CA GLY A 45 15.37 7.22 13.08
C GLY A 45 14.59 6.27 12.17
N LEU A 46 14.15 5.12 12.70
CA LEU A 46 13.32 4.16 11.98
C LEU A 46 11.97 4.77 11.58
N PHE A 47 11.28 5.44 12.50
CA PHE A 47 10.01 6.11 12.23
C PHE A 47 10.14 7.14 11.11
N CYS A 48 11.14 8.03 11.20
CA CYS A 48 11.42 9.03 10.17
C CYS A 48 11.73 8.39 8.80
N LEU A 49 12.53 7.31 8.77
CA LEU A 49 12.85 6.58 7.55
C LEU A 49 11.58 6.03 6.87
N VAL A 50 10.70 5.40 7.64
CA VAL A 50 9.44 4.86 7.11
C VAL A 50 8.53 5.99 6.61
N CYS A 51 8.40 7.09 7.35
CA CYS A 51 7.64 8.26 6.92
C CYS A 51 8.14 8.80 5.57
N ILE A 52 9.45 8.95 5.39
CA ILE A 52 10.06 9.42 4.14
C ILE A 52 9.79 8.44 2.99
N LEU A 53 9.93 7.13 3.24
CA LEU A 53 9.68 6.10 2.23
C LEU A 53 8.23 6.15 1.74
N PHE A 54 7.26 6.18 2.66
CA PHE A 54 5.85 6.27 2.31
C PHE A 54 5.50 7.61 1.65
N TRP A 55 6.12 8.71 2.06
CA TRP A 55 5.97 10.00 1.38
C TRP A 55 6.42 9.94 -0.09
N ILE A 56 7.56 9.29 -0.38
CA ILE A 56 8.04 9.09 -1.76
C ILE A 56 7.07 8.21 -2.56
N LEU A 57 6.52 7.15 -1.96
CA LEU A 57 5.55 6.28 -2.62
C LEU A 57 4.23 7.00 -2.94
N GLU A 58 3.74 7.82 -2.00
CA GLU A 58 2.53 8.64 -2.19
C GLU A 58 2.73 9.65 -3.33
N ARG A 59 3.92 10.27 -3.42
CA ARG A 59 4.27 11.16 -4.53
C ARG A 59 4.28 10.45 -5.89
N LYS A 60 4.48 9.13 -5.92
CA LYS A 60 4.36 8.29 -7.11
C LYS A 60 2.94 7.77 -7.37
N GLY A 61 1.99 8.05 -6.48
CA GLY A 61 0.62 7.52 -6.55
C GLY A 61 0.55 5.99 -6.36
N LEU A 62 1.55 5.39 -5.72
CA LEU A 62 1.61 3.95 -5.51
C LEU A 62 1.08 3.60 -4.12
N THR A 63 0.07 2.71 -4.07
CA THR A 63 -0.27 2.03 -2.82
C THR A 63 0.88 1.11 -2.39
N PHE A 64 0.99 0.79 -1.11
CA PHE A 64 2.06 -0.07 -0.62
C PHE A 64 2.13 -1.43 -1.34
N ASP A 65 0.98 -2.07 -1.59
CA ASP A 65 0.93 -3.35 -2.31
C ASP A 65 1.35 -3.18 -3.77
N ALA A 66 1.00 -2.06 -4.42
CA ALA A 66 1.48 -1.74 -5.76
C ALA A 66 2.99 -1.44 -5.78
N ALA A 67 3.50 -0.77 -4.75
CA ALA A 67 4.93 -0.48 -4.58
C ALA A 67 5.74 -1.78 -4.44
N ILE A 68 5.28 -2.76 -3.66
CA ILE A 68 5.92 -4.08 -3.57
C ILE A 68 5.92 -4.78 -4.94
N ARG A 69 4.80 -4.75 -5.66
CA ARG A 69 4.74 -5.36 -7.02
C ARG A 69 5.73 -4.69 -7.96
N SER A 70 5.79 -3.35 -7.95
CA SER A 70 6.75 -2.58 -8.75
C SER A 70 8.19 -2.89 -8.36
N PHE A 71 8.49 -2.93 -7.05
CA PHE A 71 9.80 -3.25 -6.51
C PHE A 71 10.24 -4.66 -6.92
N ARG A 72 9.33 -5.65 -6.82
CA ARG A 72 9.59 -7.01 -7.26
C ARG A 72 9.90 -7.08 -8.75
N THR A 73 9.16 -6.35 -9.58
CA THR A 73 9.40 -6.33 -11.03
C THR A 73 10.68 -5.58 -11.40
N TRP A 74 11.05 -4.59 -10.61
CA TRP A 74 12.33 -3.90 -10.74
C TRP A 74 13.49 -4.84 -10.37
N LEU A 75 13.35 -5.62 -9.30
CA LEU A 75 14.37 -6.57 -8.84
C LEU A 75 14.56 -7.77 -9.78
N LEU A 76 13.47 -8.36 -10.28
CA LEU A 76 13.52 -9.53 -11.17
C LEU A 76 13.84 -9.18 -12.63
N GLY A 77 13.83 -7.90 -12.98
CA GLY A 77 14.09 -7.42 -14.33
C GLY A 77 12.86 -7.42 -15.24
N ARG A 78 13.08 -6.94 -16.47
CA ARG A 78 12.02 -6.68 -17.46
C ARG A 78 11.49 -7.96 -18.12
N GLU A 79 12.33 -8.97 -18.24
CA GLU A 79 11.99 -10.21 -18.95
C GLU A 79 11.05 -11.08 -18.11
N ARG A 80 9.81 -11.21 -18.59
CA ARG A 80 8.80 -12.10 -18.02
C ARG A 80 8.57 -13.24 -19.00
N PRO A 81 9.02 -14.47 -18.71
CA PRO A 81 8.74 -15.60 -19.60
C PRO A 81 7.24 -15.76 -19.76
N GLY A 82 6.79 -15.95 -21.01
CA GLY A 82 5.38 -16.18 -21.31
C GLY A 82 4.86 -17.44 -20.61
N TYR A 83 3.63 -17.39 -20.12
CA TYR A 83 2.97 -18.60 -19.61
C TYR A 83 2.82 -19.62 -20.75
N LEU A 84 3.23 -20.87 -20.52
CA LEU A 84 2.93 -21.97 -21.45
C LEU A 84 1.42 -22.02 -21.70
N TRP A 85 1.02 -22.26 -22.96
CA TRP A 85 -0.37 -22.32 -23.40
C TRP A 85 -1.26 -23.22 -22.50
N ILE A 86 -0.72 -24.35 -22.04
CA ILE A 86 -1.41 -25.33 -21.17
C ILE A 86 -1.83 -24.73 -19.82
N ARG A 87 -1.10 -23.72 -19.32
CA ARG A 87 -1.36 -23.06 -18.02
C ARG A 87 -2.21 -21.79 -18.15
N ARG A 88 -2.69 -21.44 -19.35
CA ARG A 88 -3.47 -20.22 -19.56
C ARG A 88 -4.89 -20.42 -19.01
N ARG A 89 -5.19 -19.81 -17.86
CA ARG A 89 -6.56 -19.75 -17.35
C ARG A 89 -7.42 -18.87 -18.27
N ARG A 90 -8.59 -19.36 -18.68
CA ARG A 90 -9.58 -18.56 -19.40
C ARG A 90 -10.32 -17.71 -18.38
N LEU A 91 -10.50 -16.43 -18.70
CA LEU A 91 -11.40 -15.58 -17.95
C LEU A 91 -12.82 -16.08 -18.24
N HIS A 92 -13.43 -16.73 -17.25
CA HIS A 92 -14.81 -17.18 -17.31
C HIS A 92 -15.57 -16.27 -16.34
N ASP A 93 -16.43 -15.43 -16.91
CA ASP A 93 -17.33 -14.59 -16.11
C ASP A 93 -18.60 -15.40 -15.85
N TYR A 94 -19.01 -15.52 -14.59
CA TYR A 94 -20.18 -16.33 -14.20
C TYR A 94 -21.46 -15.50 -14.04
N GLY A 95 -21.39 -14.18 -14.27
CA GLY A 95 -22.53 -13.28 -14.06
C GLY A 95 -22.72 -12.98 -12.58
#